data_AF-A0A264Y6M9-F1
#
_entry.id   AF-A0A264Y6M9-F1
#
_cell.length_a   1.000
_cell.length_b   1.000
_cell.length_c   1.000
_cell.angle_alpha   90.00
_cell.angle_beta   90.00
_cell.angle_gamma   90.00
#
_symmetry.space_group_name_H-M   'P 1'
#
loop_
_entity.id
_entity.type
_entity.pdbx_description
1 polymer ?
#
loop_
_entity_poly.entity_id
_entity_poly.type
_entity_poly.pdbx_seq_one_letter_code
_entity_poly.pdbx_strand_id
1 'polypeptide(L)'
;MESRLFQVLKAFKGADGCEANLFEEFKKIAEAAFFSGYFLINGGCKDAYKLKLTCIEFYYHEDDGNIKDEKKYLKGKDEFGYALGAVCPNPSGVDVLFDDPQKKYHASFLIRGYKAIVPGEKEWENNEKRKNWAPHDFWYDLFGGANMLSNGKFCIEWIDEPDETSGYAEPMQRININDNRLWGFKRVEKL
;
A
#
# COMPACT_ATOMS: atom_id res chain seq x y z
N MET A 1 -16.77 9.52 6.93
CA MET A 1 -16.26 8.50 7.87
C MET A 1 -14.85 8.19 7.41
N GLU A 2 -13.86 8.15 8.31
CA GLU A 2 -12.48 7.77 7.96
C GLU A 2 -12.48 6.31 7.50
N SER A 3 -11.79 5.98 6.40
CA SER A 3 -11.81 4.61 5.85
C SER A 3 -11.17 3.60 6.80
N ARG A 4 -11.55 2.33 6.73
CA ARG A 4 -10.99 1.30 7.61
C ARG A 4 -9.48 1.14 7.47
N LEU A 5 -8.95 1.20 6.25
CA LEU A 5 -7.50 1.21 6.05
C LEU A 5 -6.85 2.35 6.84
N PHE A 6 -7.33 3.59 6.70
CA PHE A 6 -6.74 4.73 7.40
C PHE A 6 -6.95 4.70 8.91
N GLN A 7 -8.04 4.11 9.40
CA GLN A 7 -8.22 3.85 10.83
C GLN A 7 -7.13 2.91 11.38
N VAL A 8 -6.83 1.82 10.66
CA VAL A 8 -5.78 0.86 11.06
C VAL A 8 -4.39 1.50 10.97
N LEU A 9 -4.09 2.24 9.90
CA LEU A 9 -2.81 2.95 9.76
C LEU A 9 -2.61 3.98 10.87
N LYS A 10 -3.66 4.70 11.26
CA LYS A 10 -3.61 5.69 12.36
C LYS A 10 -3.48 5.04 13.74
N ALA A 11 -4.04 3.84 13.91
CA ALA A 11 -3.94 3.08 15.14
C ALA A 11 -2.60 2.35 15.29
N PHE A 12 -1.78 2.30 14.23
CA PHE A 12 -0.49 1.63 14.21
C PHE A 12 0.42 2.11 15.36
N LYS A 13 0.92 1.14 16.14
CA LYS A 13 1.72 1.44 17.34
C LYS A 13 3.22 1.39 17.10
N GLY A 14 3.66 0.95 15.93
CA GLY A 14 5.06 0.61 15.72
C GLY A 14 5.42 -0.70 16.43
N ALA A 15 6.70 -0.91 16.67
CA ALA A 15 7.19 -2.13 17.29
C ALA A 15 6.96 -2.20 18.79
N ASP A 16 6.80 -1.07 19.46
CA ASP A 16 6.70 -0.99 20.93
C ASP A 16 7.84 -1.78 21.61
N GLY A 17 9.07 -1.62 21.09
CA GLY A 17 10.27 -2.29 21.58
C GLY A 17 10.43 -3.77 21.17
N CYS A 18 9.50 -4.35 20.40
CA CYS A 18 9.56 -5.75 19.97
C CYS A 18 9.22 -5.94 18.49
N GLU A 19 10.17 -6.49 17.71
CA GLU A 19 9.94 -6.76 16.29
C GLU A 19 8.76 -7.72 16.02
N ALA A 20 8.46 -8.64 16.95
CA ALA A 20 7.32 -9.55 16.81
C ALA A 20 5.96 -8.80 16.80
N ASN A 21 5.86 -7.65 17.47
CA ASN A 21 4.64 -6.84 17.44
C ASN A 21 4.37 -6.27 16.05
N LEU A 22 5.43 -5.97 15.28
CA LEU A 22 5.29 -5.47 13.92
C LEU A 22 4.57 -6.47 13.02
N PHE A 23 4.84 -7.77 13.18
CA PHE A 23 4.18 -8.79 12.37
C PHE A 23 2.65 -8.74 12.52
N GLU A 24 2.16 -8.71 13.76
CA GLU A 24 0.72 -8.65 14.03
C GLU A 24 0.09 -7.34 13.57
N GLU A 25 0.79 -6.21 13.73
CA GLU A 25 0.32 -4.92 13.25
C GLU A 25 0.29 -4.84 11.72
N PHE A 26 1.34 -5.33 11.04
CA PHE A 26 1.42 -5.40 9.59
C PHE A 26 0.35 -6.32 9.01
N LYS A 27 0.08 -7.46 9.66
CA LYS A 27 -1.00 -8.36 9.26
C LYS A 27 -2.36 -7.66 9.28
N LYS A 28 -2.68 -6.90 10.34
CA LYS A 28 -3.93 -6.11 10.41
C LYS A 28 -4.02 -5.09 9.28
N ILE A 29 -2.92 -4.39 8.98
CA ILE A 29 -2.87 -3.43 7.88
C ILE A 29 -3.06 -4.15 6.54
N ALA A 30 -2.41 -5.30 6.33
CA ALA A 30 -2.53 -6.08 5.10
C ALA A 30 -3.96 -6.59 4.89
N GLU A 31 -4.61 -7.09 5.94
CA GLU A 31 -6.01 -7.51 5.89
C GLU A 31 -6.93 -6.33 5.52
N ALA A 32 -6.74 -5.16 6.13
CA ALA A 32 -7.48 -3.96 5.76
C ALA A 32 -7.20 -3.54 4.30
N ALA A 33 -5.93 -3.54 3.88
CA ALA A 33 -5.53 -3.15 2.53
C ALA A 33 -6.06 -4.12 1.44
N PHE A 34 -6.21 -5.40 1.73
CA PHE A 34 -6.66 -6.39 0.73
C PHE A 34 -8.17 -6.58 0.67
N PHE A 35 -8.88 -6.37 1.78
CA PHE A 35 -10.28 -6.81 1.90
C PHE A 35 -11.26 -5.71 2.28
N SER A 36 -10.79 -4.53 2.69
CA SER A 36 -11.68 -3.46 3.14
C SER A 36 -12.05 -2.44 2.05
N GLY A 37 -11.37 -2.44 0.90
CA GLY A 37 -11.56 -1.40 -0.11
C GLY A 37 -10.63 -1.48 -1.32
N TYR A 38 -10.49 -0.34 -2.00
CA TYR A 38 -9.68 -0.19 -3.21
C TYR A 38 -9.30 1.28 -3.45
N PHE A 39 -8.29 1.50 -4.30
CA PHE A 39 -8.05 2.82 -4.85
C PHE A 39 -9.01 3.09 -6.00
N LEU A 40 -9.83 4.14 -5.87
CA LEU A 40 -10.64 4.72 -6.94
C LEU A 40 -9.86 5.85 -7.59
N ILE A 41 -9.63 5.71 -8.90
CA ILE A 41 -9.00 6.77 -9.71
C ILE A 41 -10.10 7.53 -10.43
N ASN A 42 -10.03 8.87 -10.40
CA ASN A 42 -10.97 9.78 -11.05
C ASN A 42 -12.45 9.52 -10.69
N GLY A 43 -12.73 9.31 -9.40
CA GLY A 43 -14.09 9.14 -8.90
C GLY A 43 -15.05 10.21 -9.41
N GLY A 44 -16.21 9.78 -9.94
CA GLY A 44 -17.23 10.68 -10.51
C GLY A 44 -16.95 11.14 -11.95
N CYS A 45 -15.85 10.69 -12.57
CA CYS A 45 -15.58 10.89 -14.00
C CYS A 45 -15.92 9.63 -14.82
N LYS A 46 -16.04 9.80 -16.14
CA LYS A 46 -16.35 8.70 -17.08
C LYS A 46 -15.22 7.65 -17.21
N ASP A 47 -14.00 8.07 -16.91
CA ASP A 47 -12.76 7.30 -16.99
C ASP A 47 -12.33 6.81 -15.59
N ALA A 48 -13.29 6.65 -14.67
CA ALA A 48 -13.03 6.11 -13.35
C ALA A 48 -12.74 4.60 -13.40
N TYR A 49 -11.77 4.15 -12.61
CA TYR A 49 -11.45 2.73 -12.48
C TYR A 49 -10.95 2.40 -11.08
N LYS A 50 -10.92 1.10 -10.76
CA LYS A 50 -10.54 0.60 -9.43
C LYS A 50 -9.23 -0.17 -9.50
N LEU A 51 -8.38 0.01 -8.49
CA LEU A 51 -7.20 -0.81 -8.26
C LEU A 51 -7.32 -1.47 -6.87
N LYS A 52 -7.50 -2.80 -6.86
CA LYS A 52 -7.54 -3.62 -5.63
C LYS A 52 -6.15 -4.18 -5.34
N LEU A 53 -5.66 -4.04 -4.11
CA LEU A 53 -4.33 -4.51 -3.75
C LEU A 53 -4.30 -6.03 -3.59
N THR A 54 -3.23 -6.66 -4.04
CA THR A 54 -3.06 -8.13 -3.96
C THR A 54 -1.70 -8.55 -3.42
N CYS A 55 -0.71 -7.66 -3.37
CA CYS A 55 0.58 -7.93 -2.74
C CYS A 55 1.20 -6.62 -2.23
N ILE A 56 1.68 -6.61 -0.98
CA ILE A 56 2.35 -5.46 -0.34
C ILE A 56 3.57 -5.89 0.48
N GLU A 57 4.51 -4.98 0.69
CA GLU A 57 5.68 -5.16 1.56
C GLU A 57 5.80 -4.01 2.55
N PHE A 58 6.07 -4.32 3.82
CA PHE A 58 6.24 -3.33 4.87
C PHE A 58 7.70 -2.91 5.06
N TYR A 59 7.88 -1.65 5.42
CA TYR A 59 9.15 -1.02 5.74
C TYR A 59 8.98 -0.21 7.02
N TYR A 60 9.84 -0.44 8.01
CA TYR A 60 9.75 0.21 9.31
C TYR A 60 11.12 0.51 9.87
N HIS A 61 11.32 1.76 10.29
CA HIS A 61 12.58 2.25 10.82
C HIS A 61 12.32 3.18 12.01
N GLU A 62 12.90 2.88 13.16
CA GLU A 62 12.88 3.75 14.33
C GLU A 62 14.08 4.69 14.26
N ASP A 63 13.90 6.00 14.45
CA ASP A 63 15.02 6.94 14.40
C ASP A 63 15.97 6.75 15.59
N ASP A 64 15.40 6.63 16.79
CA ASP A 64 16.14 6.45 18.05
C ASP A 64 16.07 5.01 18.61
N GLY A 65 15.33 4.12 17.95
CA GLY A 65 15.08 2.75 18.40
C GLY A 65 16.06 1.70 17.86
N ASN A 66 15.74 0.43 18.10
CA ASN A 66 16.60 -0.71 17.76
C ASN A 66 16.30 -1.29 16.38
N ILE A 67 15.09 -1.07 15.86
CA ILE A 67 14.70 -1.62 14.57
C ILE A 67 15.09 -0.64 13.48
N LYS A 68 16.15 -0.98 12.76
CA LYS A 68 16.61 -0.26 11.59
C LYS A 68 16.27 -1.05 10.33
N ASP A 69 15.72 -0.35 9.34
CA ASP A 69 15.60 -0.85 7.97
C ASP A 69 16.52 -0.01 7.07
N GLU A 70 17.34 -0.70 6.27
CA GLU A 70 18.28 -0.10 5.32
C GLU A 70 17.56 0.56 4.13
N LYS A 71 16.32 0.15 3.86
CA LYS A 71 15.46 0.65 2.80
C LYS A 71 14.42 1.61 3.35
N LYS A 72 14.84 2.56 4.19
CA LYS A 72 14.02 3.71 4.59
C LYS A 72 13.72 4.54 3.34
N TYR A 73 12.45 4.85 3.08
CA TYR A 73 12.13 5.84 2.05
C TYR A 73 12.76 7.18 2.50
N LEU A 74 13.51 7.82 1.59
CA LEU A 74 14.19 9.07 1.91
C LEU A 74 13.22 10.22 1.63
N LYS A 75 12.76 10.93 2.68
CA LYS A 75 12.23 12.29 2.48
C LYS A 75 13.40 13.14 1.97
N GLY A 76 13.21 13.94 0.92
CA GLY A 76 14.23 14.90 0.53
C GLY A 76 14.58 15.79 1.71
N LYS A 77 15.87 16.15 1.85
CA LYS A 77 16.27 17.18 2.82
C LYS A 77 15.44 18.43 2.53
N ASP A 78 14.74 18.93 3.55
CA ASP A 78 13.89 20.13 3.51
C ASP A 78 12.47 19.96 2.92
N GLU A 79 11.99 18.73 2.69
CA GLU A 79 10.68 18.49 2.07
C GLU A 79 9.49 18.46 3.05
N PHE A 80 8.35 18.94 2.54
CA PHE A 80 7.02 18.89 3.14
C PHE A 80 6.78 17.60 3.92
N GLY A 81 6.30 17.70 5.17
CA GLY A 81 5.90 16.53 5.94
C GLY A 81 4.80 15.78 5.19
N TYR A 82 5.10 14.59 4.68
CA TYR A 82 4.08 13.72 4.12
C TYR A 82 3.03 13.39 5.18
N ALA A 83 1.76 13.60 4.84
CA ALA A 83 0.64 13.26 5.71
C ALA A 83 0.47 11.73 5.79
N LEU A 84 -0.22 11.27 6.84
CA LEU A 84 -0.72 9.90 6.91
C LEU A 84 -1.49 9.55 5.63
N GLY A 85 -1.17 8.41 5.02
CA GLY A 85 -1.78 7.95 3.80
C GLY A 85 -1.21 8.55 2.52
N ALA A 86 -0.15 9.36 2.60
CA ALA A 86 0.54 9.87 1.42
C ALA A 86 1.02 8.71 0.53
N VAL A 87 0.79 8.83 -0.78
CA VAL A 87 1.31 7.90 -1.78
C VAL A 87 2.63 8.42 -2.35
N CYS A 88 3.68 7.63 -2.23
CA CYS A 88 5.03 8.01 -2.63
C CYS A 88 5.57 7.06 -3.70
N PRO A 89 5.72 7.53 -4.95
CA PRO A 89 6.20 6.69 -6.04
C PRO A 89 7.71 6.39 -5.87
N ASN A 90 8.10 5.12 -5.95
CA ASN A 90 9.49 4.63 -5.88
C ASN A 90 9.83 3.68 -7.06
N PRO A 91 11.11 3.48 -7.44
CA PRO A 91 11.46 2.61 -8.57
C PRO A 91 10.96 1.16 -8.46
N SER A 92 10.60 0.72 -7.24
CA SER A 92 10.11 -0.62 -6.94
C SER A 92 8.59 -0.73 -6.79
N GLY A 93 7.82 0.37 -6.93
CA GLY A 93 6.37 0.41 -6.72
C GLY A 93 5.90 1.75 -6.14
N VAL A 94 4.74 1.79 -5.48
CA VAL A 94 4.27 2.99 -4.79
C VAL A 94 4.09 2.68 -3.30
N ASP A 95 4.71 3.48 -2.45
CA ASP A 95 4.56 3.41 -1.00
C ASP A 95 3.32 4.15 -0.53
N VAL A 96 2.65 3.61 0.49
CA VAL A 96 1.68 4.35 1.31
C VAL A 96 2.32 4.60 2.66
N LEU A 97 2.47 5.87 3.04
CA LEU A 97 3.16 6.28 4.26
C LEU A 97 2.21 6.34 5.47
N PHE A 98 2.73 5.95 6.63
CA PHE A 98 2.01 6.05 7.91
C PHE A 98 2.99 6.27 9.06
N ASP A 99 3.91 7.22 8.87
CA ASP A 99 4.85 7.64 9.91
C ASP A 99 4.17 8.23 11.14
N ASP A 100 4.88 8.18 12.26
CA ASP A 100 4.55 8.94 13.46
C ASP A 100 5.79 9.69 13.96
N PRO A 101 5.94 10.99 13.61
CA PRO A 101 7.06 11.80 14.06
C PRO A 101 7.13 11.96 15.58
N GLN A 102 6.00 11.85 16.31
CA GLN A 102 6.00 11.94 17.77
C GLN A 102 6.58 10.67 18.40
N LYS A 103 6.28 9.51 17.81
CA LYS A 103 6.86 8.22 18.19
C LYS A 103 8.21 7.93 17.52
N LYS A 104 8.69 8.85 16.65
CA LYS A 104 10.00 8.81 16.00
C LYS A 104 10.26 7.52 15.22
N TYR A 105 9.27 7.09 14.44
CA TYR A 105 9.45 6.03 13.46
C TYR A 105 8.95 6.48 12.08
N HIS A 106 9.50 5.79 11.09
CA HIS A 106 9.09 5.87 9.70
C HIS A 106 8.50 4.53 9.30
N ALA A 107 7.34 4.57 8.64
CA ALA A 107 6.62 3.37 8.26
C ALA A 107 5.91 3.54 6.92
N SER A 108 6.03 2.53 6.07
CA SER A 108 5.30 2.46 4.81
C SER A 108 4.95 1.03 4.45
N PHE A 109 4.00 0.88 3.55
CA PHE A 109 3.85 -0.35 2.78
C PHE A 109 3.99 -0.03 1.28
N LEU A 110 4.85 -0.78 0.61
CA LEU A 110 5.08 -0.73 -0.82
C LEU A 110 4.08 -1.65 -1.51
N ILE A 111 3.36 -1.12 -2.50
CA ILE A 111 2.44 -1.89 -3.32
C ILE A 111 3.23 -2.66 -4.38
N ARG A 112 3.07 -3.99 -4.37
CA ARG A 112 3.78 -4.93 -5.25
C ARG A 112 2.86 -5.63 -6.24
N GLY A 113 1.58 -5.76 -5.91
CA GLY A 113 0.60 -6.35 -6.78
C GLY A 113 -0.80 -5.79 -6.59
N TYR A 114 -1.56 -5.79 -7.67
CA TYR A 114 -2.89 -5.23 -7.74
C TYR A 114 -3.71 -5.84 -8.87
N LYS A 115 -5.03 -5.76 -8.73
CA LYS A 115 -6.03 -6.08 -9.73
C LYS A 115 -6.70 -4.80 -10.22
N ALA A 116 -6.68 -4.58 -11.52
CA ALA A 116 -7.33 -3.45 -12.16
C ALA A 116 -8.72 -3.84 -12.68
N ILE A 117 -9.70 -2.99 -12.38
CA ILE A 117 -11.11 -3.16 -12.76
C ILE A 117 -11.56 -1.87 -13.44
N VAL A 118 -11.62 -1.92 -14.77
CA VAL A 118 -12.02 -0.80 -15.63
C VAL A 118 -13.42 -1.09 -16.20
N PRO A 119 -14.40 -0.18 -16.07
CA PRO A 119 -15.76 -0.41 -16.59
C PRO A 119 -15.77 -0.74 -18.08
N GLY A 120 -16.37 -1.89 -18.43
CA GLY A 120 -16.48 -2.34 -19.83
C GLY A 120 -15.25 -3.06 -20.37
N GLU A 121 -14.19 -3.21 -19.57
CA GLU A 121 -12.99 -3.95 -19.96
C GLU A 121 -12.85 -5.24 -19.16
N LYS A 122 -11.95 -6.11 -19.62
CA LYS A 122 -11.59 -7.33 -18.91
C LYS A 122 -10.68 -6.98 -17.72
N GLU A 123 -11.07 -7.44 -16.53
CA GLU A 123 -10.23 -7.34 -15.35
C GLU A 123 -8.87 -8.02 -15.57
N TRP A 124 -7.82 -7.43 -15.04
CA TRP A 124 -6.48 -7.97 -15.13
C TRP A 124 -5.71 -7.73 -13.83
N GLU A 125 -4.67 -8.54 -13.61
CA GLU A 125 -3.90 -8.52 -12.38
C GLU A 125 -2.40 -8.43 -12.68
N ASN A 126 -1.72 -7.58 -11.92
CA ASN A 126 -0.27 -7.49 -11.88
C ASN A 126 0.21 -8.07 -10.55
N ASN A 127 0.75 -9.28 -10.56
CA ASN A 127 1.27 -9.95 -9.38
C ASN A 127 2.35 -10.96 -9.77
N GLU A 128 2.91 -11.66 -8.78
CA GLU A 128 3.99 -12.63 -8.94
C GLU A 128 3.65 -13.82 -9.85
N LYS A 129 2.37 -14.06 -10.14
CA LYS A 129 1.94 -15.14 -11.05
C LYS A 129 2.14 -14.75 -12.52
N ARG A 130 2.31 -13.46 -12.82
CA ARG A 130 2.50 -12.96 -14.18
C ARG A 130 3.96 -13.12 -14.61
N LYS A 131 4.20 -13.70 -15.79
CA LYS A 131 5.55 -13.86 -16.36
C LYS A 131 6.35 -12.55 -16.45
N ASN A 132 5.66 -11.45 -16.73
CA ASN A 132 6.23 -10.11 -16.83
C ASN A 132 5.77 -9.23 -15.67
N TRP A 133 5.70 -9.79 -14.46
CA TRP A 133 5.33 -9.02 -13.27
C TRP A 133 6.25 -7.82 -13.09
N ALA A 134 5.64 -6.65 -13.02
CA ALA A 134 6.32 -5.37 -12.88
C ALA A 134 5.58 -4.52 -11.85
N PRO A 135 5.96 -4.57 -10.57
CA PRO A 135 5.39 -3.73 -9.52
C PRO A 135 5.36 -2.23 -9.84
N HIS A 136 6.35 -1.75 -10.60
CA HIS A 136 6.43 -0.35 -11.03
C HIS A 136 5.31 0.06 -11.99
N ASP A 137 4.64 -0.88 -12.67
CA ASP A 137 3.50 -0.55 -13.54
C ASP A 137 2.36 0.10 -12.74
N PHE A 138 2.29 -0.15 -11.44
CA PHE A 138 1.32 0.51 -10.57
C PHE A 138 1.46 2.05 -10.61
N TRP A 139 2.63 2.60 -10.94
CA TRP A 139 2.76 4.04 -11.20
C TRP A 139 1.88 4.49 -12.36
N TYR A 140 1.94 3.77 -13.49
CA TYR A 140 1.16 4.10 -14.68
C TYR A 140 -0.33 3.97 -14.39
N ASP A 141 -0.73 2.97 -13.63
CA ASP A 141 -2.15 2.79 -13.34
C ASP A 141 -2.66 3.70 -12.21
N LEU A 142 -1.84 4.04 -11.22
CA LEU A 142 -2.26 4.95 -10.15
C LEU A 142 -2.30 6.41 -10.63
N PHE A 143 -1.27 6.85 -11.36
CA PHE A 143 -1.12 8.25 -11.79
C PHE A 143 -1.49 8.51 -13.24
N GLY A 144 -1.51 7.49 -14.10
CA GLY A 144 -1.80 7.66 -15.54
C GLY A 144 -3.25 8.01 -15.84
N GLY A 145 -4.15 7.91 -14.86
CA GLY A 145 -5.49 8.49 -14.94
C GLY A 145 -5.50 10.03 -15.01
N ALA A 146 -4.38 10.71 -14.77
CA ALA A 146 -4.32 12.17 -14.88
C ALA A 146 -4.71 12.65 -16.29
N ASN A 147 -5.82 13.38 -16.37
CA ASN A 147 -6.42 13.82 -17.62
C ASN A 147 -6.46 15.35 -17.70
N MET A 148 -5.73 15.95 -18.63
CA MET A 148 -5.72 17.42 -18.78
C MET A 148 -7.07 18.00 -19.24
N LEU A 149 -7.96 17.16 -19.79
CA LEU A 149 -9.27 17.55 -20.29
C LEU A 149 -10.38 17.42 -19.24
N SER A 150 -10.09 16.88 -18.04
CA SER A 150 -11.05 16.77 -16.93
C SER A 150 -11.17 18.07 -16.11
N ASN A 151 -10.96 19.23 -16.74
CA ASN A 151 -10.77 20.53 -16.07
C ASN A 151 -9.59 20.50 -15.06
N GLY A 152 -8.54 19.73 -15.37
CA GLY A 152 -7.36 19.56 -14.51
C GLY A 152 -7.64 18.77 -13.23
N LYS A 153 -8.75 18.04 -13.15
CA LYS A 153 -9.07 17.21 -11.98
C LYS A 153 -8.43 15.84 -12.10
N PHE A 154 -7.64 15.50 -11.10
CA PHE A 154 -7.13 14.15 -10.87
C PHE A 154 -7.39 13.83 -9.40
N CYS A 155 -7.99 12.68 -9.13
CA CYS A 155 -8.17 12.21 -7.76
C CYS A 155 -7.78 10.75 -7.62
N ILE A 156 -7.15 10.47 -6.49
CA ILE A 156 -6.90 9.13 -5.97
C ILE A 156 -7.61 9.09 -4.62
N GLU A 157 -8.57 8.18 -4.48
CA GLU A 157 -9.34 8.02 -3.25
C GLU A 157 -9.28 6.57 -2.80
N TRP A 158 -9.21 6.33 -1.49
CA TRP A 158 -9.48 5.00 -0.95
C TRP A 158 -10.97 4.88 -0.65
N ILE A 159 -11.64 3.90 -1.26
CA ILE A 159 -13.07 3.65 -1.07
C ILE A 159 -13.26 2.32 -0.36
N ASP A 160 -13.98 2.35 0.76
CA ASP A 160 -14.35 1.14 1.49
C ASP A 160 -15.43 0.35 0.73
N GLU A 161 -15.30 -0.98 0.71
CA GLU A 161 -16.34 -1.93 0.27
C GLU A 161 -16.69 -2.87 1.42
N PRO A 162 -17.91 -3.45 1.50
CA PRO A 162 -18.19 -4.49 2.49
C PRO A 162 -17.07 -5.54 2.53
N ASP A 163 -16.65 -5.95 3.73
CA ASP A 163 -15.49 -6.84 3.87
C ASP A 163 -15.66 -8.10 3.05
N GLU A 164 -14.65 -8.37 2.23
CA GLU A 164 -14.57 -9.62 1.52
C GLU A 164 -14.12 -10.71 2.49
N THR A 165 -15.06 -11.51 3.00
CA THR A 165 -14.80 -12.51 4.04
C THR A 165 -14.15 -13.80 3.51
N SER A 166 -14.00 -13.92 2.20
CA SER A 166 -13.54 -15.13 1.51
C SER A 166 -12.03 -15.14 1.27
N GLY A 167 -11.21 -14.48 2.09
CA GLY A 167 -9.76 -14.48 1.90
C GLY A 167 -8.95 -14.37 3.20
N TYR A 168 -7.63 -14.34 3.05
CA TYR A 168 -6.68 -13.99 4.11
C TYR A 168 -5.39 -13.39 3.53
N ALA A 169 -4.65 -12.67 4.35
CA ALA A 169 -3.32 -12.18 4.02
C ALA A 169 -2.28 -13.26 4.38
N GLU A 170 -1.62 -13.83 3.36
CA GLU A 170 -0.55 -14.82 3.56
C GLU A 170 0.79 -14.09 3.71
N PRO A 171 1.53 -14.30 4.82
CA PRO A 171 2.84 -13.68 5.01
C PRO A 171 3.87 -14.26 4.05
N MET A 172 4.82 -13.43 3.62
CA MET A 172 5.91 -13.78 2.72
C MET A 172 7.15 -12.95 3.00
N GLN A 173 8.30 -13.41 2.50
CA GLN A 173 9.52 -12.60 2.49
C GLN A 173 9.41 -11.45 1.49
N ARG A 174 10.14 -10.38 1.75
CA ARG A 174 10.28 -9.27 0.80
C ARG A 174 11.07 -9.72 -0.43
N ILE A 175 10.64 -9.31 -1.61
CA ILE A 175 11.07 -9.84 -2.91
C ILE A 175 12.49 -9.38 -3.27
N ASN A 176 12.88 -8.16 -2.87
CA ASN A 176 14.14 -7.54 -3.27
C ASN A 176 15.09 -7.29 -2.07
N ILE A 177 14.82 -7.90 -0.92
CA ILE A 177 15.58 -7.72 0.32
C ILE A 177 15.79 -9.08 0.96
N ASN A 178 17.03 -9.42 1.29
CA ASN A 178 17.38 -10.69 1.89
C ASN A 178 17.66 -10.54 3.39
N ASP A 179 16.62 -10.28 4.16
CA ASP A 179 16.67 -10.11 5.62
C ASP A 179 15.90 -11.20 6.39
N ASN A 180 15.30 -12.15 5.66
CA ASN A 180 14.44 -13.22 6.17
C ASN A 180 13.18 -12.74 6.92
N ARG A 181 12.86 -11.45 6.91
CA ARG A 181 11.69 -10.90 7.59
C ARG A 181 10.42 -11.24 6.81
N LEU A 182 9.40 -11.71 7.52
CA LEU A 182 8.05 -11.93 6.97
C LEU A 182 7.23 -10.65 7.00
N TRP A 183 7.77 -9.61 6.36
CA TRP A 183 7.16 -8.29 6.25
C TRP A 183 6.48 -8.08 4.89
N GLY A 184 6.40 -9.10 4.05
CA GLY A 184 5.55 -9.10 2.87
C GLY A 184 4.24 -9.82 3.14
N PHE A 185 3.18 -9.43 2.44
CA PHE A 185 1.90 -10.12 2.46
C PHE A 185 1.32 -10.19 1.05
N LYS A 186 0.64 -11.29 0.74
CA LYS A 186 -0.14 -11.45 -0.48
C LYS A 186 -1.57 -11.87 -0.16
N ARG A 187 -2.51 -11.43 -1.00
CA ARG A 187 -3.92 -11.75 -0.91
C ARG A 187 -4.14 -13.18 -1.41
N VAL A 188 -4.79 -14.00 -0.58
CA VAL A 188 -5.22 -15.34 -0.94
C VAL A 188 -6.74 -15.42 -0.85
N GLU A 189 -7.36 -15.85 -1.95
CA GLU A 189 -8.79 -16.13 -2.01
C GLU A 189 -9.05 -17.58 -1.54
N LYS A 190 -10.05 -17.77 -0.68
CA LYS A 190 -10.53 -19.09 -0.27
C LYS A 190 -11.35 -19.67 -1.44
N LEU A 191 -10.94 -20.87 -1.85
CA LEU A 191 -11.64 -21.70 -2.83
C LEU A 191 -13.02 -22.13 -2.31
#